data_AF-A0A3A5V8E9-F1
#
_entry.id   AF-A0A3A5V8E9-F1
#
_cell.length_a   1.000
_cell.length_b   1.000
_cell.length_c   1.000
_cell.angle_alpha   90.00
_cell.angle_beta   90.00
_cell.angle_gamma   90.00
#
_symmetry.space_group_name_H-M   'P 1'
#
loop_
_entity.id
_entity.type
_entity.pdbx_description
1 polymer ?
#
loop_
_entity_poly.entity_id
_entity_poly.type
_entity_poly.pdbx_seq_one_letter_code
_entity_poly.pdbx_strand_id
1 'polypeptide(L)'
;MPGVNVVSRDWDEVVGEQHSLQEPLGTSSHEQRLHEPLRGWNAFSATFRVMFKEEGRKSIEFAKKRQIVLFPLLLTLVTAVTTIGLQFLVGDSSAQVSDLESKTFTWNELRFALHLPLLMFSLGMGTFAFMGHDAIVHRAGTKNYLLAAPALQPLPNSVAHFAYFVKDLCFYVMLILTPVVSGMALGILLESVANITTPLEWSSLPWTWFAMIITLAQGLAIAFFASALWMRGRPYTIVGPVAIVILGIAIGLGKLDIGSMLWGLGVQNSQSPTTALLALVGSVGLGWISSTLIIDDFDVSVVERKELFMPIYNRLGFLGRGEIRLIVAKEFVDLFRSGSLKKMTVSYAIPLLVLLGMAWLVDFAEAPIPINLLSYAPFLGFFGFNFYSWLTILDSPEFMNGLPLRVPQLIRAKVVVYFLATSWISLIFIVLMAWRLDEWGALPTSIIVMFANSVYIVALTAFLMGLRPNKAIFDASIMIWFWIGTVVPLLLLFLLSFTQGDVSLYGNWWERASQDGLAATATMYDQSVVEQGYKGMISISVGLILASALLWKLMDRRWGKAEFSN
;
A
#
# COMPACT_ATOMS: atom_id res chain seq x y z
N MET A 1 -31.04 -40.32 -53.83
CA MET A 1 -30.15 -40.31 -52.67
C MET A 1 -31.03 -40.42 -51.43
N PRO A 2 -30.88 -41.46 -50.60
CA PRO A 2 -31.72 -41.69 -49.44
C PRO A 2 -31.39 -40.67 -48.34
N GLY A 3 -32.44 -40.16 -47.68
CA GLY A 3 -32.36 -39.11 -46.66
C GLY A 3 -31.61 -39.57 -45.41
N VAL A 4 -30.79 -38.67 -44.87
CA VAL A 4 -30.12 -38.87 -43.58
C VAL A 4 -31.17 -38.76 -42.49
N ASN A 5 -31.43 -39.87 -41.80
CA ASN A 5 -32.25 -39.89 -40.59
C ASN A 5 -31.35 -39.63 -39.38
N VAL A 6 -31.60 -38.53 -38.67
CA VAL A 6 -30.97 -38.22 -37.40
C VAL A 6 -31.88 -38.76 -36.29
N VAL A 7 -31.38 -39.73 -35.52
CA VAL A 7 -32.07 -40.30 -34.35
C VAL A 7 -31.26 -39.93 -33.12
N SER A 8 -31.92 -39.33 -32.12
CA SER A 8 -31.33 -39.11 -30.80
C SER A 8 -31.27 -40.43 -30.06
N ARG A 9 -30.08 -40.87 -29.66
CA ARG A 9 -29.90 -41.99 -28.72
C ARG A 9 -29.51 -41.44 -27.36
N ASP A 10 -29.98 -42.09 -26.32
CA ASP A 10 -29.57 -41.76 -24.95
C ASP A 10 -28.11 -42.16 -24.74
N TRP A 11 -27.36 -41.38 -23.94
CA TRP A 11 -25.91 -41.54 -23.81
C TRP A 11 -25.54 -42.94 -23.27
N ASP A 12 -26.38 -43.49 -22.40
CA ASP A 12 -26.20 -44.82 -21.83
C ASP A 12 -26.26 -45.95 -22.87
N GLU A 13 -26.87 -45.72 -24.04
CA GLU A 13 -26.91 -46.71 -25.12
C GLU A 13 -25.63 -46.75 -25.98
N VAL A 14 -24.82 -45.68 -25.95
CA VAL A 14 -23.61 -45.55 -26.76
C VAL A 14 -22.39 -46.05 -26.00
N VAL A 15 -22.39 -45.86 -24.68
CA VAL A 15 -21.35 -46.32 -23.77
C VAL A 15 -21.79 -47.68 -23.23
N GLY A 16 -21.52 -48.75 -23.99
CA GLY A 16 -21.93 -50.11 -23.61
C GLY A 16 -21.53 -50.50 -22.17
N GLU A 17 -22.21 -51.51 -21.61
CA GLU A 17 -22.14 -51.97 -20.21
C GLU A 17 -20.72 -52.21 -19.62
N GLN A 18 -19.66 -52.19 -20.44
CA GLN A 18 -18.27 -52.36 -20.05
C GLN A 18 -17.54 -51.08 -19.62
N HIS A 19 -18.11 -49.89 -19.83
CA HIS A 19 -17.55 -48.66 -19.27
C HIS A 19 -18.26 -48.33 -17.96
N SER A 20 -17.74 -48.91 -16.88
CA SER A 20 -18.07 -48.45 -15.54
C SER A 20 -17.82 -46.95 -15.46
N LEU A 21 -18.83 -46.17 -15.04
CA LEU A 21 -18.78 -44.75 -14.69
C LEU A 21 -17.76 -44.41 -13.56
N GLN A 22 -16.79 -45.29 -13.30
CA GLN A 22 -15.81 -45.22 -12.22
C GLN A 22 -14.40 -44.90 -12.72
N GLU A 23 -14.11 -44.85 -14.02
CA GLU A 23 -12.83 -44.30 -14.47
C GLU A 23 -12.87 -42.76 -14.43
N PRO A 24 -12.11 -42.12 -13.53
CA PRO A 24 -12.14 -40.68 -13.40
C PRO A 24 -11.47 -40.05 -14.63
N LEU A 25 -12.19 -39.14 -15.31
CA LEU A 25 -11.74 -38.37 -16.48
C LEU A 25 -10.59 -37.38 -16.18
N GLY A 26 -9.72 -37.64 -15.20
CA GLY A 26 -8.61 -36.78 -14.81
C GLY A 26 -9.02 -35.46 -14.14
N THR A 27 -10.31 -35.15 -14.06
CA THR A 27 -10.88 -34.05 -13.28
C THR A 27 -11.33 -34.60 -11.92
N SER A 28 -10.40 -34.71 -10.96
CA SER A 28 -10.79 -35.15 -9.62
C SER A 28 -11.65 -34.07 -8.96
N SER A 29 -12.95 -34.35 -8.81
CA SER A 29 -13.88 -33.56 -8.00
C SER A 29 -13.61 -33.71 -6.49
N HIS A 30 -12.37 -33.97 -6.08
CA HIS A 30 -12.02 -34.34 -4.70
C HIS A 30 -13.01 -35.37 -4.12
N GLU A 31 -13.33 -36.42 -4.89
CA GLU A 31 -14.28 -37.50 -4.52
C GLU A 31 -15.75 -37.06 -4.34
N GLN A 32 -16.11 -35.83 -4.71
CA GLN A 32 -17.50 -35.36 -4.62
C GLN A 32 -18.30 -35.71 -5.89
N ARG A 33 -19.40 -36.47 -5.71
CA ARG A 33 -20.47 -36.59 -6.71
C ARG A 33 -21.47 -35.45 -6.50
N LEU A 34 -21.41 -34.44 -7.37
CA LEU A 34 -22.32 -33.29 -7.30
C LEU A 34 -23.53 -33.55 -8.21
N HIS A 35 -24.65 -33.94 -7.61
CA HIS A 35 -25.96 -34.01 -8.30
C HIS A 35 -26.71 -32.67 -8.24
N GLU A 36 -26.37 -31.81 -7.28
CA GLU A 36 -26.94 -30.49 -7.08
C GLU A 36 -25.83 -29.44 -6.82
N PRO A 37 -26.06 -28.16 -7.14
CA PRO A 37 -25.11 -27.09 -6.81
C PRO A 37 -24.93 -26.98 -5.29
N LEU A 38 -23.68 -26.82 -4.85
CA LEU A 38 -23.36 -26.63 -3.43
C LEU A 38 -24.07 -25.39 -2.87
N ARG A 39 -24.57 -25.48 -1.63
CA ARG A 39 -25.21 -24.38 -0.90
C ARG A 39 -24.61 -24.20 0.49
N GLY A 40 -24.76 -23.00 1.04
CA GLY A 40 -24.36 -22.66 2.41
C GLY A 40 -22.86 -22.87 2.67
N TRP A 41 -22.53 -23.54 3.78
CA TRP A 41 -21.14 -23.77 4.20
C TRP A 41 -20.32 -24.61 3.20
N ASN A 42 -20.95 -25.58 2.54
CA ASN A 42 -20.24 -26.43 1.58
C ASN A 42 -19.81 -25.62 0.34
N ALA A 43 -20.66 -24.71 -0.13
CA ALA A 43 -20.30 -23.78 -1.19
C ALA A 43 -19.17 -22.84 -0.74
N PHE A 44 -19.31 -22.22 0.43
CA PHE A 44 -18.28 -21.36 0.99
C PHE A 44 -16.93 -22.07 1.12
N SER A 45 -16.90 -23.26 1.71
CA SER A 45 -15.66 -24.01 1.96
C SER A 45 -14.97 -24.43 0.66
N ALA A 46 -15.74 -24.91 -0.32
CA ALA A 46 -15.21 -25.25 -1.64
C ALA A 46 -14.64 -24.00 -2.33
N THR A 47 -15.42 -22.93 -2.43
CA THR A 47 -14.99 -21.67 -3.05
C THR A 47 -13.77 -21.09 -2.36
N PHE A 48 -13.77 -21.04 -1.02
CA PHE A 48 -12.65 -20.57 -0.22
C PHE A 48 -11.37 -21.36 -0.51
N ARG A 49 -11.41 -22.71 -0.51
CA ARG A 49 -10.23 -23.53 -0.77
C ARG A 49 -9.66 -23.30 -2.17
N VAL A 50 -10.52 -23.22 -3.18
CA VAL A 50 -10.08 -23.02 -4.57
C VAL A 50 -9.52 -21.60 -4.74
N MET A 51 -10.19 -20.57 -4.21
CA MET A 51 -9.66 -19.19 -4.23
C MET A 51 -8.37 -19.05 -3.43
N PHE A 52 -8.21 -19.76 -2.30
CA PHE A 52 -6.97 -19.76 -1.53
C PHE A 52 -5.80 -20.36 -2.33
N LYS A 53 -6.07 -21.46 -3.05
CA LYS A 53 -5.10 -22.08 -3.97
C LYS A 53 -4.79 -21.19 -5.17
N GLU A 54 -5.80 -20.50 -5.72
CA GLU A 54 -5.65 -19.50 -6.78
C GLU A 54 -4.70 -18.38 -6.33
N GLU A 55 -4.92 -17.79 -5.15
CA GLU A 55 -4.07 -16.73 -4.61
C GLU A 55 -2.64 -17.21 -4.33
N GLY A 56 -2.47 -18.46 -3.88
CA GLY A 56 -1.16 -19.08 -3.74
C GLY A 56 -0.44 -19.26 -5.08
N ARG A 57 -1.14 -19.76 -6.11
CA ARG A 57 -0.59 -19.88 -7.48
C ARG A 57 -0.26 -18.53 -8.08
N LYS A 58 -1.13 -17.55 -7.88
CA LYS A 58 -0.92 -16.15 -8.28
C LYS A 58 0.33 -15.61 -7.60
N SER A 59 0.46 -15.76 -6.29
CA SER A 59 1.65 -15.33 -5.55
C SER A 59 2.93 -15.99 -6.08
N ILE A 60 2.89 -17.26 -6.51
CA ILE A 60 4.01 -17.96 -7.15
C ILE A 60 4.30 -17.47 -8.59
N GLU A 61 3.26 -17.09 -9.33
CA GLU A 61 3.40 -16.50 -10.67
C GLU A 61 3.94 -15.07 -10.60
N PHE A 62 3.54 -14.31 -9.56
CA PHE A 62 3.97 -12.94 -9.32
C PHE A 62 5.37 -12.86 -8.69
N ALA A 63 5.70 -13.78 -7.78
CA ALA A 63 6.97 -13.86 -7.08
C ALA A 63 7.54 -15.28 -7.19
N LYS A 64 8.82 -15.44 -7.56
CA LYS A 64 9.45 -16.78 -7.65
C LYS A 64 9.23 -17.53 -6.32
N LYS A 65 9.06 -18.85 -6.35
CA LYS A 65 8.73 -19.67 -5.15
C LYS A 65 9.54 -19.35 -3.88
N ARG A 66 10.83 -18.99 -4.01
CA ARG A 66 11.69 -18.59 -2.88
C ARG A 66 11.34 -17.21 -2.29
N GLN A 67 10.84 -16.30 -3.10
CA GLN A 67 10.54 -14.90 -2.76
C GLN A 67 9.28 -14.75 -1.91
N ILE A 68 8.28 -15.62 -2.09
CA ILE A 68 7.08 -15.68 -1.24
C ILE A 68 7.44 -15.96 0.21
N VAL A 69 8.50 -16.73 0.45
CA VAL A 69 8.99 -17.04 1.81
C VAL A 69 9.92 -15.93 2.33
N LEU A 70 10.71 -15.31 1.45
CA LEU A 70 11.63 -14.23 1.84
C LEU A 70 10.91 -12.97 2.33
N PHE A 71 9.74 -12.61 1.78
CA PHE A 71 9.01 -11.42 2.21
C PHE A 71 8.55 -11.51 3.70
N PRO A 72 7.84 -12.57 4.13
CA PRO A 72 7.55 -12.82 5.55
C PRO A 72 8.81 -12.85 6.42
N LEU A 73 9.89 -13.51 5.97
CA LEU A 73 11.13 -13.58 6.73
C LEU A 73 11.78 -12.21 6.92
N LEU A 74 11.78 -11.36 5.89
CA LEU A 74 12.27 -9.99 5.99
C LEU A 74 11.42 -9.16 6.97
N LEU A 75 10.09 -9.28 6.91
CA LEU A 75 9.20 -8.64 7.87
C LEU A 75 9.49 -9.08 9.30
N THR A 76 9.72 -10.38 9.50
CA THR A 76 10.11 -10.96 10.79
C THR A 76 11.41 -10.33 11.29
N LEU A 77 12.43 -10.24 10.42
CA LEU A 77 13.73 -9.65 10.75
C LEU A 77 13.61 -8.15 11.09
N VAL A 78 12.94 -7.37 10.24
CA VAL A 78 12.75 -5.93 10.45
C VAL A 78 12.00 -5.70 11.77
N THR A 79 10.95 -6.45 12.03
CA THR A 79 10.18 -6.32 13.28
C THR A 79 11.01 -6.70 14.50
N ALA A 80 11.88 -7.72 14.42
CA ALA A 80 12.79 -8.06 15.50
C ALA A 80 13.75 -6.90 15.82
N VAL A 81 14.34 -6.28 14.79
CA VAL A 81 15.22 -5.12 14.95
C VAL A 81 14.45 -3.92 15.54
N THR A 82 13.25 -3.64 15.06
CA THR A 82 12.41 -2.56 15.60
C THR A 82 12.01 -2.83 17.05
N THR A 83 11.74 -4.09 17.41
CA THR A 83 11.42 -4.50 18.78
C THR A 83 12.58 -4.23 19.73
N ILE A 84 13.81 -4.52 19.32
CA ILE A 84 15.02 -4.16 20.07
C ILE A 84 15.13 -2.63 20.21
N GLY A 85 14.82 -1.89 19.15
CA GLY A 85 14.82 -0.42 19.17
C GLY A 85 13.76 0.21 20.09
N LEU A 86 12.72 -0.54 20.48
CA LEU A 86 11.59 -0.03 21.26
C LEU A 86 12.01 0.51 22.64
N GLN A 87 13.07 -0.04 23.23
CA GLN A 87 13.62 0.44 24.51
C GLN A 87 14.02 1.92 24.47
N PHE A 88 14.48 2.41 23.29
CA PHE A 88 14.87 3.81 23.10
C PHE A 88 13.65 4.73 22.94
N LEU A 89 12.50 4.18 22.55
CA LEU A 89 11.25 4.94 22.38
C LEU A 89 10.46 5.06 23.69
N VAL A 90 10.57 4.05 24.58
CA VAL A 90 9.84 3.99 25.87
C VAL A 90 10.69 4.52 27.03
N GLY A 91 12.01 4.63 26.88
CA GLY A 91 12.91 5.23 27.88
C GLY A 91 13.48 4.27 28.92
N ASP A 92 13.31 2.96 28.73
CA ASP A 92 13.70 1.91 29.70
C ASP A 92 15.17 1.48 29.59
N SER A 93 15.98 2.20 28.79
CA SER A 93 17.40 1.87 28.64
C SER A 93 18.21 2.37 29.84
N SER A 94 19.08 1.52 30.37
CA SER A 94 20.03 1.82 31.48
C SER A 94 21.01 2.98 31.20
N ALA A 95 21.00 3.53 29.99
CA ALA A 95 21.66 4.78 29.65
C ALA A 95 20.73 5.97 29.99
N GLN A 96 20.37 6.10 31.27
CA GLN A 96 19.56 7.22 31.75
C GLN A 96 20.40 8.51 31.72
N VAL A 97 20.12 9.33 30.72
CA VAL A 97 20.43 10.75 30.70
C VAL A 97 19.21 11.48 31.27
N SER A 98 19.41 12.27 32.32
CA SER A 98 18.40 12.85 33.22
C SER A 98 17.31 13.76 32.60
N ASP A 99 17.28 13.95 31.27
CA ASP A 99 16.34 14.84 30.57
C ASP A 99 15.37 14.13 29.60
N LEU A 100 15.33 12.78 29.59
CA LEU A 100 14.56 12.00 28.61
C LEU A 100 13.10 11.69 28.98
N GLU A 101 12.65 11.89 30.23
CA GLU A 101 11.23 11.65 30.59
C GLU A 101 10.24 12.48 29.74
N SER A 102 10.67 13.65 29.24
CA SER A 102 9.87 14.51 28.35
C SER A 102 9.77 14.02 26.90
N LYS A 103 10.51 12.95 26.51
CA LYS A 103 10.73 12.55 25.11
C LYS A 103 10.36 11.10 24.77
N THR A 104 9.65 10.43 25.67
CA THR A 104 9.31 9.00 25.54
C THR A 104 7.83 8.81 25.20
N PHE A 105 7.51 7.84 24.36
CA PHE A 105 6.12 7.53 24.00
C PHE A 105 5.46 6.67 25.07
N THR A 106 4.21 6.98 25.40
CA THR A 106 3.45 6.12 26.33
C THR A 106 3.04 4.81 25.65
N TRP A 107 2.84 3.75 26.44
CA TRP A 107 2.35 2.47 25.91
C TRP A 107 0.99 2.59 25.21
N ASN A 108 0.13 3.51 25.67
CA ASN A 108 -1.16 3.76 25.04
C ASN A 108 -0.98 4.42 23.66
N GLU A 109 -0.07 5.38 23.53
CA GLU A 109 0.29 5.98 22.23
C GLU A 109 0.87 4.95 21.28
N LEU A 110 1.75 4.06 21.75
CA LEU A 110 2.32 3.00 20.91
C LEU A 110 1.27 2.01 20.43
N ARG A 111 0.34 1.58 21.29
CA ARG A 111 -0.79 0.71 20.91
C ARG A 111 -1.72 1.42 19.92
N PHE A 112 -2.02 2.69 20.16
CA PHE A 112 -2.82 3.49 19.24
C PHE A 112 -2.13 3.64 17.87
N ALA A 113 -0.83 3.94 17.86
CA ALA A 113 0.02 4.05 16.68
C ALA A 113 0.24 2.71 15.95
N LEU A 114 0.01 1.56 16.61
CA LEU A 114 -0.05 0.27 15.95
C LEU A 114 -1.41 0.07 15.23
N HIS A 115 -2.51 0.35 15.93
CA HIS A 115 -3.86 0.04 15.45
C HIS A 115 -4.38 1.02 14.40
N LEU A 116 -4.15 2.33 14.55
CA LEU A 116 -4.69 3.33 13.62
C LEU A 116 -4.10 3.17 12.20
N PRO A 117 -2.77 3.10 11.99
CA PRO A 117 -2.20 2.86 10.66
C PRO A 117 -2.59 1.50 10.09
N LEU A 118 -2.71 0.45 10.93
CA LEU A 118 -3.18 -0.86 10.48
C LEU A 118 -4.62 -0.80 9.96
N LEU A 119 -5.51 -0.07 10.64
CA LEU A 119 -6.88 0.16 10.18
C LEU A 119 -6.87 0.92 8.84
N MET A 120 -6.09 1.99 8.73
CA MET A 120 -6.00 2.78 7.50
C MET A 120 -5.43 1.96 6.33
N PHE A 121 -4.38 1.18 6.57
CA PHE A 121 -3.82 0.23 5.60
C PHE A 121 -4.88 -0.76 5.14
N SER A 122 -5.61 -1.34 6.10
CA SER A 122 -6.69 -2.29 5.83
C SER A 122 -7.84 -1.69 5.02
N LEU A 123 -8.24 -0.46 5.31
CA LEU A 123 -9.27 0.27 4.55
C LEU A 123 -8.82 0.52 3.11
N GLY A 124 -7.56 0.91 2.92
CA GLY A 124 -6.95 1.08 1.61
C GLY A 124 -6.99 -0.22 0.81
N MET A 125 -6.44 -1.30 1.38
CA MET A 125 -6.39 -2.61 0.72
C MET A 125 -7.78 -3.15 0.37
N GLY A 126 -8.76 -3.04 1.28
CA GLY A 126 -10.13 -3.49 1.03
C GLY A 126 -10.80 -2.71 -0.12
N THR A 127 -10.60 -1.40 -0.17
CA THR A 127 -11.16 -0.56 -1.25
C THR A 127 -10.57 -0.92 -2.61
N PHE A 128 -9.26 -1.21 -2.67
CA PHE A 128 -8.60 -1.66 -3.90
C PHE A 128 -9.07 -3.04 -4.34
N ALA A 129 -9.29 -3.96 -3.40
CA ALA A 129 -9.76 -5.30 -3.69
C ALA A 129 -11.17 -5.29 -4.32
N PHE A 130 -12.08 -4.43 -3.86
CA PHE A 130 -13.47 -4.41 -4.35
C PHE A 130 -13.72 -3.39 -5.48
N MET A 131 -13.05 -2.23 -5.51
CA MET A 131 -13.24 -1.20 -6.56
C MET A 131 -12.19 -1.26 -7.69
N GLY A 132 -11.10 -2.02 -7.50
CA GLY A 132 -10.00 -2.17 -8.46
C GLY A 132 -10.14 -3.38 -9.40
N HIS A 133 -11.02 -4.33 -9.07
CA HIS A 133 -11.11 -5.61 -9.79
C HIS A 133 -11.71 -5.51 -11.20
N ASP A 134 -12.66 -4.60 -11.45
CA ASP A 134 -13.16 -4.33 -12.81
C ASP A 134 -11.99 -4.07 -13.77
N ALA A 135 -11.00 -3.28 -13.34
CA ALA A 135 -9.85 -2.93 -14.17
C ALA A 135 -8.88 -4.12 -14.42
N ILE A 136 -8.85 -5.12 -13.53
CA ILE A 136 -7.96 -6.29 -13.66
C ILE A 136 -8.65 -7.41 -14.45
N VAL A 137 -9.98 -7.60 -14.27
CA VAL A 137 -10.79 -8.52 -15.07
C VAL A 137 -10.77 -8.13 -16.55
N HIS A 138 -10.71 -6.82 -16.86
CA HIS A 138 -10.51 -6.33 -18.23
C HIS A 138 -9.10 -6.56 -18.80
N ARG A 139 -8.10 -6.96 -18.00
CA ARG A 139 -6.69 -7.03 -18.41
C ARG A 139 -6.28 -8.39 -18.98
N ALA A 140 -7.00 -9.46 -18.65
CA ALA A 140 -6.61 -10.81 -19.02
C ALA A 140 -7.71 -11.47 -19.85
N GLY A 141 -7.74 -11.19 -21.15
CA GLY A 141 -8.57 -11.97 -22.10
C GLY A 141 -8.27 -13.48 -22.11
N THR A 142 -7.23 -13.92 -21.38
CA THR A 142 -6.79 -15.32 -21.27
C THR A 142 -6.94 -15.93 -19.86
N LYS A 143 -7.12 -15.15 -18.79
CA LYS A 143 -7.22 -15.65 -17.40
C LYS A 143 -8.29 -14.88 -16.61
N ASN A 144 -9.39 -15.55 -16.26
CA ASN A 144 -10.42 -14.99 -15.39
C ASN A 144 -10.24 -15.42 -13.93
N TYR A 145 -10.53 -14.51 -13.01
CA TYR A 145 -10.56 -14.81 -11.57
C TYR A 145 -11.76 -15.64 -11.19
N LEU A 146 -11.61 -16.51 -10.18
CA LEU A 146 -12.73 -17.26 -9.62
C LEU A 146 -13.79 -16.37 -8.97
N LEU A 147 -13.46 -15.11 -8.65
CA LEU A 147 -14.44 -14.12 -8.19
C LEU A 147 -15.46 -13.76 -9.28
N ALA A 148 -15.09 -13.88 -10.57
CA ALA A 148 -16.01 -13.73 -11.69
C ALA A 148 -16.73 -15.04 -12.05
N ALA A 149 -16.42 -16.15 -11.37
CA ALA A 149 -17.07 -17.43 -11.60
C ALA A 149 -18.60 -17.41 -11.38
N PRO A 150 -19.19 -16.62 -10.46
CA PRO A 150 -20.65 -16.49 -10.34
C PRO A 150 -21.36 -16.06 -11.64
N ALA A 151 -20.67 -15.37 -12.56
CA ALA A 151 -21.22 -15.04 -13.88
C ALA A 151 -21.27 -16.23 -14.84
N LEU A 152 -20.44 -17.26 -14.60
CA LEU A 152 -20.23 -18.40 -15.50
C LEU A 152 -20.66 -19.74 -14.89
N GLN A 153 -20.87 -19.78 -13.57
CA GLN A 153 -21.18 -20.95 -12.77
C GLN A 153 -22.35 -20.64 -11.83
N PRO A 154 -23.16 -21.64 -11.44
CA PRO A 154 -24.31 -21.45 -10.54
C PRO A 154 -23.87 -21.28 -9.08
N LEU A 155 -23.03 -20.28 -8.82
CA LEU A 155 -22.56 -19.89 -7.49
C LEU A 155 -23.23 -18.57 -7.08
N PRO A 156 -23.83 -18.48 -5.87
CA PRO A 156 -24.37 -17.22 -5.40
C PRO A 156 -23.26 -16.18 -5.20
N ASN A 157 -23.46 -14.98 -5.76
CA ASN A 157 -22.46 -13.93 -5.78
C ASN A 157 -22.03 -13.48 -4.36
N SER A 158 -22.97 -13.50 -3.42
CA SER A 158 -22.72 -13.19 -2.00
C SER A 158 -21.73 -14.16 -1.35
N VAL A 159 -21.85 -15.47 -1.63
CA VAL A 159 -20.92 -16.48 -1.08
C VAL A 159 -19.53 -16.33 -1.68
N ALA A 160 -19.42 -16.02 -2.98
CA ALA A 160 -18.14 -15.80 -3.64
C ALA A 160 -17.41 -14.58 -3.05
N HIS A 161 -18.10 -13.45 -2.88
CA HIS A 161 -17.51 -12.25 -2.30
C HIS A 161 -17.21 -12.38 -0.81
N PHE A 162 -18.03 -13.11 -0.05
CA PHE A 162 -17.73 -13.41 1.34
C PHE A 162 -16.51 -14.33 1.48
N ALA A 163 -16.43 -15.40 0.67
CA ALA A 163 -15.25 -16.27 0.62
C ALA A 163 -14.00 -15.50 0.23
N TYR A 164 -14.12 -14.54 -0.69
CA TYR A 164 -13.04 -13.64 -1.07
C TYR A 164 -12.59 -12.76 0.10
N PHE A 165 -13.51 -12.13 0.84
CA PHE A 165 -13.20 -11.35 2.04
C PHE A 165 -12.44 -12.18 3.10
N VAL A 166 -12.94 -13.38 3.41
CA VAL A 166 -12.31 -14.26 4.42
C VAL A 166 -10.94 -14.74 3.94
N LYS A 167 -10.81 -15.08 2.65
CA LYS A 167 -9.51 -15.44 2.04
C LYS A 167 -8.50 -14.30 2.19
N ASP A 168 -8.87 -13.07 1.82
CA ASP A 168 -7.98 -11.91 1.92
C ASP A 168 -7.52 -11.69 3.36
N LEU A 169 -8.45 -11.73 4.32
CA LEU A 169 -8.12 -11.66 5.75
C LEU A 169 -7.09 -12.73 6.13
N CYS A 170 -7.35 -14.01 5.81
CA CYS A 170 -6.43 -15.10 6.12
C CYS A 170 -5.04 -14.91 5.48
N PHE A 171 -4.97 -14.44 4.23
CA PHE A 171 -3.70 -14.19 3.55
C PHE A 171 -2.88 -13.10 4.21
N TYR A 172 -3.50 -11.97 4.59
CA TYR A 172 -2.81 -10.90 5.30
C TYR A 172 -2.39 -11.33 6.70
N VAL A 173 -3.21 -12.11 7.41
CA VAL A 173 -2.83 -12.68 8.71
C VAL A 173 -1.61 -13.58 8.57
N MET A 174 -1.58 -14.43 7.54
CA MET A 174 -0.47 -15.38 7.33
C MET A 174 0.81 -14.72 6.83
N LEU A 175 0.73 -13.78 5.88
CA LEU A 175 1.92 -13.21 5.21
C LEU A 175 2.44 -11.92 5.85
N ILE A 176 1.64 -11.23 6.66
CA ILE A 176 2.02 -9.94 7.26
C ILE A 176 1.99 -10.02 8.78
N LEU A 177 0.82 -10.27 9.38
CA LEU A 177 0.66 -10.15 10.84
C LEU A 177 1.41 -11.24 11.62
N THR A 178 1.34 -12.50 11.16
CA THR A 178 2.03 -13.61 11.83
C THR A 178 3.55 -13.43 11.79
N PRO A 179 4.18 -13.05 10.67
CA PRO A 179 5.60 -12.69 10.62
C PRO A 179 5.98 -11.51 11.52
N VAL A 180 5.15 -10.46 11.60
CA VAL A 180 5.38 -9.32 12.50
C VAL A 180 5.42 -9.79 13.96
N VAL A 181 4.42 -10.54 14.42
CA VAL A 181 4.41 -11.08 15.80
C VAL A 181 5.54 -12.08 16.04
N SER A 182 5.88 -12.89 15.02
CA SER A 182 7.04 -13.77 15.09
C SER A 182 8.33 -12.97 15.25
N GLY A 183 8.45 -11.81 14.61
CA GLY A 183 9.58 -10.89 14.76
C GLY A 183 9.65 -10.27 16.15
N MET A 184 8.50 -9.90 16.74
CA MET A 184 8.44 -9.47 18.14
C MET A 184 8.90 -10.60 19.08
N ALA A 185 8.43 -11.83 18.86
CA ALA A 185 8.87 -13.00 19.61
C ALA A 185 10.38 -13.27 19.48
N LEU A 186 10.95 -13.11 18.28
CA LEU A 186 12.40 -13.20 18.06
C LEU A 186 13.15 -12.08 18.79
N GLY A 187 12.60 -10.86 18.81
CA GLY A 187 13.14 -9.73 19.58
C GLY A 187 13.28 -10.08 21.06
N ILE A 188 12.23 -10.65 21.67
CA ILE A 188 12.25 -11.08 23.07
C ILE A 188 13.19 -12.29 23.27
N LEU A 189 13.27 -13.23 22.32
CA LEU A 189 14.25 -14.33 22.42
C LEU A 189 15.69 -13.84 22.44
N LEU A 190 16.00 -12.78 21.68
CA LEU A 190 17.33 -12.19 21.64
C LEU A 190 17.72 -11.56 22.99
N GLU A 191 16.76 -11.20 23.85
CA GLU A 191 17.04 -10.81 25.23
C GLU A 191 17.71 -11.95 26.01
N SER A 192 17.16 -13.16 25.89
CA SER A 192 17.70 -14.35 26.59
C SER A 192 19.06 -14.81 26.06
N VAL A 193 19.38 -14.55 24.78
CA VAL A 193 20.59 -15.06 24.12
C VAL A 193 21.71 -14.01 24.07
N ALA A 194 21.36 -12.73 23.87
CA ALA A 194 22.31 -11.64 23.63
C ALA A 194 22.32 -10.59 24.75
N ASN A 195 21.54 -10.79 25.83
CA ASN A 195 21.46 -9.88 26.98
C ASN A 195 21.01 -8.45 26.61
N ILE A 196 20.20 -8.34 25.56
CA ILE A 196 19.62 -7.08 25.07
C ILE A 196 18.23 -6.93 25.70
N THR A 197 18.06 -5.99 26.62
CA THR A 197 16.78 -5.74 27.29
C THR A 197 15.69 -5.37 26.28
N THR A 198 14.53 -6.04 26.34
CA THR A 198 13.37 -5.62 25.56
C THR A 198 12.18 -5.34 26.47
N PRO A 199 11.44 -4.24 26.28
CA PRO A 199 10.38 -3.85 27.20
C PRO A 199 9.06 -4.62 26.97
N LEU A 200 9.08 -5.70 26.18
CA LEU A 200 7.89 -6.48 25.80
C LEU A 200 7.79 -7.78 26.59
N GLU A 201 6.59 -8.08 27.10
CA GLU A 201 6.31 -9.35 27.75
C GLU A 201 5.80 -10.42 26.77
N TRP A 202 6.19 -11.68 26.99
CA TRP A 202 5.66 -12.85 26.27
C TRP A 202 4.13 -12.98 26.35
N SER A 203 3.54 -12.59 27.48
CA SER A 203 2.10 -12.58 27.75
C SER A 203 1.32 -11.68 26.78
N SER A 204 1.96 -10.63 26.26
CA SER A 204 1.34 -9.59 25.44
C SER A 204 1.22 -9.96 23.97
N LEU A 205 2.02 -10.92 23.48
CA LEU A 205 2.08 -11.28 22.06
C LEU A 205 0.76 -11.88 21.52
N PRO A 206 0.11 -12.86 22.20
CA PRO A 206 -1.13 -13.44 21.69
C PRO A 206 -2.26 -12.41 21.63
N TRP A 207 -2.35 -11.54 22.64
CA TRP A 207 -3.34 -10.46 22.68
C TRP A 207 -3.11 -9.44 21.58
N THR A 208 -1.85 -9.04 21.36
CA THR A 208 -1.48 -8.11 20.29
C THR A 208 -1.76 -8.71 18.92
N TRP A 209 -1.43 -9.99 18.71
CA TRP A 209 -1.76 -10.71 17.47
C TRP A 209 -3.27 -10.72 17.20
N PHE A 210 -4.08 -11.12 18.19
CA PHE A 210 -5.53 -11.20 18.03
C PHE A 210 -6.17 -9.82 17.84
N ALA A 211 -5.72 -8.81 18.60
CA ALA A 211 -6.16 -7.44 18.45
C ALA A 211 -5.87 -6.88 17.05
N MET A 212 -4.69 -7.15 16.50
CA MET A 212 -4.34 -6.74 15.14
C MET A 212 -5.19 -7.45 14.08
N ILE A 213 -5.51 -8.74 14.26
CA ILE A 213 -6.44 -9.46 13.38
C ILE A 213 -7.81 -8.76 13.38
N ILE A 214 -8.33 -8.37 14.55
CA ILE A 214 -9.61 -7.68 14.66
C ILE A 214 -9.57 -6.32 13.96
N THR A 215 -8.51 -5.53 14.17
CA THR A 215 -8.35 -4.23 13.48
C THR A 215 -8.27 -4.37 11.97
N LEU A 216 -7.54 -5.37 11.48
CA LEU A 216 -7.48 -5.69 10.06
C LEU A 216 -8.84 -6.16 9.52
N ALA A 217 -9.54 -7.04 10.24
CA ALA A 217 -10.87 -7.49 9.85
C ALA A 217 -11.87 -6.33 9.82
N GLN A 218 -11.81 -5.42 10.80
CA GLN A 218 -12.63 -4.23 10.88
C GLN A 218 -12.41 -3.31 9.68
N GLY A 219 -11.16 -3.00 9.34
CA GLY A 219 -10.83 -2.13 8.22
C GLY A 219 -11.26 -2.72 6.87
N LEU A 220 -11.01 -4.02 6.64
CA LEU A 220 -11.46 -4.71 5.44
C LEU A 220 -12.99 -4.73 5.34
N ALA A 221 -13.69 -4.98 6.45
CA ALA A 221 -15.15 -5.05 6.47
C ALA A 221 -15.79 -3.70 6.19
N ILE A 222 -15.27 -2.61 6.78
CA ILE A 222 -15.74 -1.24 6.52
C ILE A 222 -15.50 -0.86 5.05
N ALA A 223 -14.31 -1.14 4.51
CA ALA A 223 -14.02 -0.85 3.11
C ALA A 223 -14.91 -1.66 2.16
N PHE A 224 -15.14 -2.93 2.48
CA PHE A 224 -16.04 -3.79 1.70
C PHE A 224 -17.47 -3.27 1.75
N PHE A 225 -17.96 -2.88 2.93
CA PHE A 225 -19.29 -2.30 3.12
C PHE A 225 -19.46 -1.00 2.33
N ALA A 226 -18.49 -0.09 2.45
CA ALA A 226 -18.48 1.16 1.71
C ALA A 226 -18.49 0.92 0.19
N SER A 227 -17.71 -0.04 -0.29
CA SER A 227 -17.66 -0.41 -1.72
C SER A 227 -18.99 -0.97 -2.20
N ALA A 228 -19.59 -1.89 -1.44
CA ALA A 228 -20.89 -2.49 -1.77
C ALA A 228 -22.00 -1.43 -1.84
N LEU A 229 -22.03 -0.50 -0.87
CA LEU A 229 -22.98 0.62 -0.88
C LEU A 229 -22.73 1.58 -2.05
N TRP A 230 -21.46 1.86 -2.38
CA TRP A 230 -21.10 2.72 -3.50
C TRP A 230 -21.60 2.16 -4.83
N MET A 231 -21.48 0.85 -5.04
CA MET A 231 -21.97 0.17 -6.25
C MET A 231 -23.50 0.28 -6.42
N ARG A 232 -24.26 0.41 -5.32
CA ARG A 232 -25.71 0.64 -5.38
C ARG A 232 -26.12 2.02 -5.90
N GLY A 233 -25.17 2.93 -6.11
CA GLY A 233 -25.42 4.25 -6.67
C GLY A 233 -26.04 5.24 -5.68
N ARG A 234 -26.98 6.07 -6.14
CA ARG A 234 -27.64 7.07 -5.29
C ARG A 234 -28.73 6.38 -4.45
N PRO A 235 -28.87 6.71 -3.14
CA PRO A 235 -28.30 7.86 -2.44
C PRO A 235 -26.92 7.64 -1.79
N TYR A 236 -26.42 6.41 -1.73
CA TYR A 236 -25.22 6.04 -0.97
C TYR A 236 -23.94 6.75 -1.42
N THR A 237 -23.82 7.04 -2.72
CA THR A 237 -22.71 7.84 -3.29
C THR A 237 -22.64 9.27 -2.76
N ILE A 238 -23.72 9.82 -2.22
CA ILE A 238 -23.76 11.16 -1.60
C ILE A 238 -23.71 11.03 -0.08
N VAL A 239 -24.53 10.14 0.49
CA VAL A 239 -24.65 9.96 1.94
C VAL A 239 -23.35 9.43 2.54
N GLY A 240 -22.63 8.54 1.86
CA GLY A 240 -21.38 7.96 2.34
C GLY A 240 -20.30 9.02 2.64
N PRO A 241 -19.88 9.84 1.65
CA PRO A 241 -18.92 10.91 1.88
C PRO A 241 -19.37 11.91 2.94
N VAL A 242 -20.65 12.29 2.94
CA VAL A 242 -21.21 13.22 3.94
C VAL A 242 -21.12 12.63 5.35
N ALA A 243 -21.44 11.34 5.53
CA ALA A 243 -21.32 10.66 6.81
C ALA A 243 -19.87 10.61 7.31
N ILE A 244 -18.89 10.39 6.42
CA ILE A 244 -17.46 10.41 6.77
C ILE A 244 -17.03 11.81 7.23
N VAL A 245 -17.48 12.87 6.54
CA VAL A 245 -17.18 14.25 6.92
C VAL A 245 -17.79 14.58 8.28
N ILE A 246 -19.06 14.22 8.51
CA ILE A 246 -19.73 14.43 9.81
C ILE A 246 -19.00 13.67 10.91
N LEU A 247 -18.59 12.43 10.65
CA LEU A 247 -17.82 11.63 11.60
C LEU A 247 -16.47 12.30 11.93
N GLY A 248 -15.74 12.77 10.92
CA GLY A 248 -14.48 13.49 11.10
C GLY A 248 -14.64 14.78 11.92
N ILE A 249 -15.72 15.54 11.68
CA ILE A 249 -16.05 16.73 12.46
C ILE A 249 -16.40 16.34 13.91
N ALA A 250 -17.18 15.28 14.12
CA ALA A 250 -17.54 14.83 15.46
C ALA A 250 -16.32 14.38 16.29
N ILE A 251 -15.36 13.70 15.65
CA ILE A 251 -14.07 13.35 16.25
C ILE A 251 -13.26 14.62 16.54
N GLY A 252 -13.14 15.55 15.59
CA GLY A 252 -12.41 16.81 15.76
C GLY A 252 -12.99 17.73 16.84
N LEU A 253 -14.30 17.65 17.09
CA LEU A 253 -14.99 18.35 18.19
C LEU A 253 -14.90 17.61 19.54
N GLY A 254 -14.20 16.47 19.61
CA GLY A 254 -14.05 15.67 20.83
C GLY A 254 -15.32 14.96 21.29
N LYS A 255 -16.36 14.88 20.45
CA LYS A 255 -17.62 14.19 20.80
C LYS A 255 -17.50 12.67 20.68
N LEU A 256 -16.57 12.19 19.86
CA LEU A 256 -16.26 10.78 19.66
C LEU A 256 -14.76 10.56 19.85
N ASP A 257 -14.41 9.66 20.74
CA ASP A 257 -13.03 9.22 20.91
C ASP A 257 -12.67 8.22 19.81
N ILE A 258 -11.63 8.53 19.04
CA ILE A 258 -11.10 7.65 17.99
C ILE A 258 -10.58 6.33 18.56
N GLY A 259 -10.09 6.33 19.82
CA GLY A 259 -9.67 5.12 20.51
C GLY A 259 -10.80 4.11 20.68
N SER A 260 -12.00 4.58 21.04
CA SER A 260 -13.21 3.75 21.16
C SER A 260 -13.69 3.14 19.85
N MET A 261 -13.36 3.76 18.71
CA MET A 261 -13.72 3.25 17.38
C MET A 261 -12.79 2.13 16.91
N LEU A 262 -11.58 2.03 17.47
CA LEU A 262 -10.61 0.98 17.16
C LEU A 262 -10.90 -0.26 18.01
N TRP A 263 -11.72 -1.19 17.48
CA TRP A 263 -12.15 -2.36 18.25
C TRP A 263 -10.98 -3.24 18.68
N GLY A 264 -9.96 -3.39 17.83
CA GLY A 264 -8.75 -4.12 18.20
C GLY A 264 -7.98 -3.46 19.35
N LEU A 265 -7.89 -2.14 19.39
CA LEU A 265 -7.26 -1.42 20.51
C LEU A 265 -8.05 -1.64 21.82
N GLY A 266 -9.38 -1.58 21.75
CA GLY A 266 -10.24 -1.89 22.89
C GLY A 266 -10.03 -3.32 23.43
N VAL A 267 -9.82 -4.28 22.54
CA VAL A 267 -9.50 -5.67 22.91
C VAL A 267 -8.11 -5.78 23.52
N GLN A 268 -7.11 -5.09 22.96
CA GLN A 268 -5.75 -5.10 23.49
C GLN A 268 -5.67 -4.48 24.90
N ASN A 269 -6.46 -3.43 25.16
CA ASN A 269 -6.49 -2.75 26.45
C ASN A 269 -7.31 -3.50 27.51
N SER A 270 -8.44 -4.10 27.10
CA SER A 270 -9.31 -4.84 28.04
C SER A 270 -8.82 -6.27 28.33
N GLN A 271 -8.06 -6.87 27.41
CA GLN A 271 -7.62 -8.28 27.45
C GLN A 271 -8.75 -9.25 27.83
N SER A 272 -9.98 -8.93 27.41
CA SER A 272 -11.16 -9.71 27.73
C SER A 272 -11.54 -10.61 26.55
N PRO A 273 -11.69 -11.93 26.75
CA PRO A 273 -12.13 -12.83 25.69
C PRO A 273 -13.50 -12.46 25.12
N THR A 274 -14.38 -11.87 25.93
CA THR A 274 -15.75 -11.52 25.50
C THR A 274 -15.75 -10.31 24.56
N THR A 275 -14.99 -9.28 24.86
CA THR A 275 -14.83 -8.10 23.98
C THR A 275 -14.16 -8.52 22.67
N ALA A 276 -13.16 -9.41 22.76
CA ALA A 276 -12.45 -9.96 21.62
C ALA A 276 -13.38 -10.74 20.68
N LEU A 277 -14.25 -11.61 21.23
CA LEU A 277 -15.23 -12.36 20.46
C LEU A 277 -16.27 -11.44 19.81
N LEU A 278 -16.83 -10.49 20.57
CA LEU A 278 -17.84 -9.55 20.06
C LEU A 278 -17.27 -8.69 18.92
N ALA A 279 -16.05 -8.18 19.06
CA ALA A 279 -15.40 -7.39 18.04
C ALA A 279 -15.10 -8.21 16.77
N LEU A 280 -14.65 -9.46 16.92
CA LEU A 280 -14.42 -10.35 15.78
C LEU A 280 -15.72 -10.69 15.06
N VAL A 281 -16.77 -11.06 15.80
CA VAL A 281 -18.11 -11.35 15.25
C VAL A 281 -18.69 -10.11 14.58
N GLY A 282 -18.51 -8.93 15.17
CA GLY A 282 -18.91 -7.66 14.56
C GLY A 282 -18.23 -7.42 13.22
N SER A 283 -16.91 -7.61 13.14
CA SER A 283 -16.14 -7.40 11.90
C SER A 283 -16.51 -8.40 10.81
N VAL A 284 -16.57 -9.69 11.15
CA VAL A 284 -16.95 -10.75 10.19
C VAL A 284 -18.42 -10.63 9.79
N GLY A 285 -19.30 -10.30 10.73
CA GLY A 285 -20.72 -10.06 10.49
C GLY A 285 -20.96 -8.89 9.55
N LEU A 286 -20.22 -7.79 9.72
CA LEU A 286 -20.24 -6.67 8.78
C LEU A 286 -19.77 -7.10 7.38
N GLY A 287 -18.69 -7.88 7.29
CA GLY A 287 -18.22 -8.45 6.01
C GLY A 287 -19.27 -9.34 5.34
N TRP A 288 -20.01 -10.12 6.11
CA TRP A 288 -21.13 -10.93 5.60
C TRP A 288 -22.28 -10.05 5.09
N ILE A 289 -22.71 -9.04 5.86
CA ILE A 289 -23.74 -8.08 5.42
C ILE A 289 -23.31 -7.41 4.10
N SER A 290 -22.07 -6.94 3.99
CA SER A 290 -21.52 -6.34 2.77
C SER A 290 -21.63 -7.27 1.57
N SER A 291 -21.35 -8.56 1.75
CA SER A 291 -21.44 -9.55 0.67
C SER A 291 -22.87 -9.76 0.15
N THR A 292 -23.89 -9.57 0.99
CA THR A 292 -25.29 -9.64 0.56
C THR A 292 -25.76 -8.38 -0.16
N LEU A 293 -25.05 -7.27 0.04
CA LEU A 293 -25.41 -5.98 -0.55
C LEU A 293 -24.83 -5.77 -1.95
N ILE A 294 -23.83 -6.55 -2.35
CA ILE A 294 -23.18 -6.42 -3.65
C ILE A 294 -24.18 -6.69 -4.79
N ILE A 295 -24.06 -5.92 -5.87
CA ILE A 295 -24.91 -6.07 -7.06
C ILE A 295 -24.18 -6.95 -8.07
N ASP A 296 -24.94 -7.79 -8.78
CA ASP A 296 -24.50 -8.49 -9.98
C ASP A 296 -24.45 -7.50 -11.14
N ASP A 297 -23.32 -6.81 -11.33
CA ASP A 297 -23.11 -5.94 -12.50
C ASP A 297 -21.99 -6.54 -13.35
N PHE A 298 -22.37 -7.36 -14.34
CA PHE A 298 -21.47 -7.93 -15.34
C PHE A 298 -21.66 -7.27 -16.72
N ASP A 299 -22.42 -6.17 -16.80
CA ASP A 299 -22.77 -5.55 -18.07
C ASP A 299 -21.61 -4.71 -18.61
N VAL A 300 -21.08 -5.13 -19.77
CA VAL A 300 -20.08 -4.37 -20.52
C VAL A 300 -20.77 -3.15 -21.13
N SER A 301 -20.72 -2.01 -20.44
CA SER A 301 -21.21 -0.76 -21.01
C SER A 301 -20.27 -0.30 -22.13
N VAL A 302 -20.71 -0.39 -23.39
CA VAL A 302 -19.99 0.20 -24.52
C VAL A 302 -20.23 1.71 -24.50
N VAL A 303 -19.24 2.46 -24.02
CA VAL A 303 -19.31 3.92 -23.94
C VAL A 303 -18.54 4.54 -25.11
N GLU A 304 -19.24 5.24 -25.99
CA GLU A 304 -18.59 6.05 -27.01
C GLU A 304 -17.85 7.24 -26.36
N ARG A 305 -16.56 7.38 -26.66
CA ARG A 305 -15.71 8.46 -26.15
C ARG A 305 -15.27 9.35 -27.31
N LYS A 306 -15.33 10.66 -27.09
CA LYS A 306 -14.82 11.66 -28.04
C LYS A 306 -13.34 11.45 -28.35
N GLU A 307 -12.89 11.96 -29.49
CA GLU A 307 -11.47 12.09 -29.81
C GLU A 307 -10.80 12.97 -28.73
N LEU A 308 -9.73 12.46 -28.12
CA LEU A 308 -8.98 13.13 -27.05
C LEU A 308 -7.49 13.25 -27.37
N PHE A 309 -6.99 12.55 -28.38
CA PHE A 309 -5.57 12.43 -28.65
C PHE A 309 -5.01 13.74 -29.20
N MET A 310 -5.64 14.34 -30.22
CA MET A 310 -5.15 15.57 -30.82
C MET A 310 -5.18 16.77 -29.85
N PRO A 311 -6.25 16.98 -29.04
CA PRO A 311 -6.26 18.00 -27.99
C PRO A 311 -5.12 17.83 -26.98
N ILE A 312 -4.88 16.61 -26.50
CA ILE A 312 -3.84 16.33 -25.51
C ILE A 312 -2.45 16.49 -26.13
N TYR A 313 -2.25 15.96 -27.33
CA TYR A 313 -1.01 16.10 -28.08
C TYR A 313 -0.65 17.57 -28.27
N ASN A 314 -1.61 18.42 -28.64
CA ASN A 314 -1.39 19.86 -28.83
C ASN A 314 -1.01 20.60 -27.53
N ARG A 315 -1.57 20.22 -26.38
CA ARG A 315 -1.21 20.77 -25.06
C ARG A 315 0.20 20.40 -24.62
N LEU A 316 0.72 19.26 -25.07
CA LEU A 316 2.05 18.75 -24.75
C LEU A 316 3.15 19.32 -25.67
N GLY A 317 2.95 20.51 -26.25
CA GLY A 317 3.89 21.15 -27.17
C GLY A 317 5.29 21.39 -26.59
N PHE A 318 5.41 21.56 -25.27
CA PHE A 318 6.69 21.75 -24.56
C PHE A 318 7.62 20.53 -24.64
N LEU A 319 7.11 19.34 -24.94
CA LEU A 319 7.91 18.12 -25.15
C LEU A 319 8.53 18.03 -26.56
N GLY A 320 8.32 19.03 -27.42
CA GLY A 320 8.85 19.07 -28.79
C GLY A 320 8.02 18.27 -29.80
N ARG A 321 8.65 17.84 -30.91
CA ARG A 321 8.02 17.06 -32.00
C ARG A 321 8.54 15.61 -32.08
N GLY A 322 8.99 15.04 -30.97
CA GLY A 322 9.57 13.69 -30.92
C GLY A 322 8.57 12.58 -30.59
N GLU A 323 9.00 11.33 -30.75
CA GLU A 323 8.24 10.12 -30.43
C GLU A 323 7.73 10.09 -28.98
N ILE A 324 8.50 10.64 -28.03
CA ILE A 324 8.13 10.71 -26.61
C ILE A 324 6.82 11.47 -26.43
N ARG A 325 6.60 12.58 -27.15
CA ARG A 325 5.35 13.35 -27.04
C ARG A 325 4.14 12.53 -27.50
N LEU A 326 4.30 11.74 -28.55
CA LEU A 326 3.24 10.89 -29.08
C LEU A 326 2.85 9.81 -28.07
N ILE A 327 3.84 9.13 -27.47
CA ILE A 327 3.61 8.08 -26.47
C ILE A 327 3.02 8.69 -25.19
N VAL A 328 3.54 9.82 -24.71
CA VAL A 328 3.00 10.53 -23.54
C VAL A 328 1.55 10.97 -23.77
N ALA A 329 1.23 11.48 -24.97
CA ALA A 329 -0.15 11.86 -25.30
C ALA A 329 -1.09 10.65 -25.27
N LYS A 330 -0.67 9.51 -25.84
CA LYS A 330 -1.41 8.24 -25.81
C LYS A 330 -1.67 7.78 -24.36
N GLU A 331 -0.65 7.77 -23.52
CA GLU A 331 -0.76 7.40 -22.10
C GLU A 331 -1.75 8.30 -21.33
N PHE A 332 -1.74 9.62 -21.58
CA PHE A 332 -2.73 10.52 -20.99
C PHE A 332 -4.15 10.24 -21.49
N VAL A 333 -4.33 9.97 -22.78
CA VAL A 333 -5.64 9.59 -23.33
C VAL A 333 -6.18 8.35 -22.62
N ASP A 334 -5.35 7.34 -22.42
CA ASP A 334 -5.75 6.10 -21.75
C ASP A 334 -6.07 6.31 -20.28
N LEU A 335 -5.30 7.17 -19.59
CA LEU A 335 -5.56 7.60 -18.22
C LEU A 335 -6.92 8.31 -18.08
N PHE A 336 -7.26 9.20 -19.01
CA PHE A 336 -8.55 9.90 -19.00
C PHE A 336 -9.71 8.98 -19.38
N ARG A 337 -9.54 8.12 -20.38
CA ARG A 337 -10.60 7.21 -20.86
C ARG A 337 -10.93 6.12 -19.85
N SER A 338 -9.91 5.53 -19.23
CA SER A 338 -10.09 4.53 -18.16
C SER A 338 -10.64 5.13 -16.87
N GLY A 339 -10.60 6.46 -16.72
CA GLY A 339 -10.93 7.12 -15.46
C GLY A 339 -9.97 6.75 -14.33
N SER A 340 -8.79 6.23 -14.66
CA SER A 340 -7.79 5.82 -13.67
C SER A 340 -7.05 7.01 -13.09
N LEU A 341 -6.93 8.13 -13.83
CA LEU A 341 -6.29 9.34 -13.31
C LEU A 341 -6.91 9.80 -11.99
N LYS A 342 -8.25 9.84 -11.88
CA LYS A 342 -8.93 10.18 -10.62
C LYS A 342 -8.58 9.19 -9.50
N LYS A 343 -8.56 7.89 -9.78
CA LYS A 343 -8.26 6.84 -8.80
C LYS A 343 -6.82 6.96 -8.31
N MET A 344 -5.89 7.20 -9.23
CA MET A 344 -4.46 7.37 -8.96
C MET A 344 -4.18 8.64 -8.17
N THR A 345 -4.78 9.77 -8.56
CA THR A 345 -4.67 11.04 -7.82
C THR A 345 -5.20 10.89 -6.39
N VAL A 346 -6.36 10.25 -6.19
CA VAL A 346 -6.90 10.00 -4.85
C VAL A 346 -5.99 9.05 -4.07
N SER A 347 -5.52 7.95 -4.67
CA SER A 347 -4.60 7.01 -4.02
C SER A 347 -3.27 7.64 -3.63
N TYR A 348 -2.77 8.61 -4.39
CA TYR A 348 -1.54 9.33 -4.06
C TYR A 348 -1.80 10.43 -3.02
N ALA A 349 -2.95 11.10 -3.06
CA ALA A 349 -3.31 12.15 -2.12
C ALA A 349 -3.67 11.64 -0.73
N ILE A 350 -4.33 10.48 -0.59
CA ILE A 350 -4.76 9.95 0.72
C ILE A 350 -3.58 9.81 1.70
N PRO A 351 -2.46 9.13 1.38
CA PRO A 351 -1.31 9.06 2.27
C PRO A 351 -0.75 10.44 2.65
N LEU A 352 -0.74 11.38 1.71
CA LEU A 352 -0.30 12.76 1.97
C LEU A 352 -1.26 13.50 2.91
N LEU A 353 -2.56 13.33 2.75
CA LEU A 353 -3.57 13.88 3.67
C LEU A 353 -3.45 13.25 5.06
N VAL A 354 -3.14 11.95 5.14
CA VAL A 354 -2.85 11.28 6.42
C VAL A 354 -1.60 11.88 7.04
N LEU A 355 -0.53 12.13 6.28
CA LEU A 355 0.66 12.79 6.81
C LEU A 355 0.39 14.22 7.29
N LEU A 356 -0.38 15.00 6.53
CA LEU A 356 -0.84 16.32 6.94
C LEU A 356 -1.68 16.25 8.23
N GLY A 357 -2.57 15.26 8.32
CA GLY A 357 -3.39 15.01 9.51
C GLY A 357 -2.56 14.54 10.71
N MET A 358 -1.53 13.73 10.50
CA MET A 358 -0.60 13.32 11.54
C MET A 358 0.22 14.50 12.04
N ALA A 359 0.72 15.37 11.16
CA ALA A 359 1.38 16.61 11.58
C ALA A 359 0.45 17.50 12.42
N TRP A 360 -0.84 17.56 12.04
CA TRP A 360 -1.85 18.26 12.84
C TRP A 360 -2.09 17.61 14.20
N LEU A 361 -2.10 16.27 14.27
CA LEU A 361 -2.34 15.52 15.51
C LEU A 361 -1.11 15.54 16.44
N VAL A 362 0.10 15.50 15.90
CA VAL A 362 1.38 15.61 16.63
C VAL A 362 1.48 16.94 17.34
N ASP A 363 1.12 18.04 16.68
CA ASP A 363 1.04 19.36 17.32
C ASP A 363 -0.09 19.44 18.36
N PHE A 364 -1.21 18.76 18.13
CA PHE A 364 -2.31 18.67 19.10
C PHE A 364 -1.92 17.86 20.34
N ALA A 365 -1.01 16.89 20.19
CA ALA A 365 -0.56 15.98 21.26
C ALA A 365 0.74 16.43 21.94
N GLU A 366 1.28 17.63 21.61
CA GLU A 366 2.58 18.13 22.11
C GLU A 366 3.71 17.09 22.01
N ALA A 367 3.69 16.28 20.95
CA ALA A 367 4.62 15.16 20.84
C ALA A 367 6.07 15.67 20.64
N PRO A 368 7.06 15.07 21.34
CA PRO A 368 8.39 15.65 21.54
C PRO A 368 9.35 15.62 20.32
N ILE A 369 8.86 15.28 19.12
CA ILE A 369 9.67 15.23 17.90
C ILE A 369 9.25 16.39 16.99
N PRO A 370 10.03 17.49 16.92
CA PRO A 370 9.77 18.56 15.96
C PRO A 370 10.14 18.08 14.56
N ILE A 371 9.13 17.71 13.76
CA ILE A 371 9.31 17.33 12.36
C ILE A 371 9.14 18.59 11.50
N ASN A 372 10.23 19.07 10.91
CA ASN A 372 10.22 20.27 10.06
C ASN A 372 9.76 19.97 8.63
N LEU A 373 9.49 21.02 7.85
CA LEU A 373 9.04 20.92 6.46
C LEU A 373 10.03 20.12 5.57
N LEU A 374 11.33 20.27 5.86
CA LEU A 374 12.42 19.60 5.14
C LEU A 374 12.46 18.09 5.40
N SER A 375 12.01 17.63 6.57
CA SER A 375 11.85 16.22 6.88
C SER A 375 10.74 15.57 6.04
N TYR A 376 9.68 16.31 5.69
CA TYR A 376 8.56 15.79 4.89
C TYR A 376 8.86 15.74 3.39
N ALA A 377 9.70 16.64 2.88
CA ALA A 377 9.98 16.76 1.44
C ALA A 377 10.50 15.44 0.79
N PRO A 378 11.39 14.66 1.42
CA PRO A 378 11.82 13.37 0.89
C PRO A 378 10.70 12.33 0.80
N PHE A 379 9.75 12.29 1.75
CA PHE A 379 8.70 11.25 1.77
C PHE A 379 7.76 11.32 0.56
N LEU A 380 7.57 12.50 -0.03
CA LEU A 380 6.75 12.68 -1.24
C LEU A 380 7.25 11.85 -2.42
N GLY A 381 8.57 11.78 -2.62
CA GLY A 381 9.15 10.98 -3.70
C GLY A 381 8.88 9.49 -3.52
N PHE A 382 8.82 9.00 -2.27
CA PHE A 382 8.59 7.60 -1.95
C PHE A 382 7.17 7.14 -2.32
N PHE A 383 6.15 7.95 -2.02
CA PHE A 383 4.77 7.66 -2.45
C PHE A 383 4.61 7.61 -3.98
N GLY A 384 5.56 8.20 -4.70
CA GLY A 384 5.63 8.15 -6.15
C GLY A 384 5.67 6.74 -6.74
N PHE A 385 6.27 5.79 -6.02
CA PHE A 385 6.29 4.37 -6.41
C PHE A 385 4.88 3.83 -6.67
N ASN A 386 3.92 4.17 -5.82
CA ASN A 386 2.53 3.69 -5.96
C ASN A 386 1.91 4.21 -7.26
N PHE A 387 2.10 5.49 -7.58
CA PHE A 387 1.59 6.07 -8.82
C PHE A 387 2.23 5.44 -10.07
N TYR A 388 3.55 5.21 -10.05
CA TYR A 388 4.23 4.52 -11.14
C TYR A 388 3.71 3.08 -11.31
N SER A 389 3.46 2.39 -10.20
CA SER A 389 2.85 1.06 -10.21
C SER A 389 1.50 1.07 -10.93
N TRP A 390 0.60 1.98 -10.56
CA TRP A 390 -0.68 2.14 -11.25
C TRP A 390 -0.52 2.42 -12.74
N LEU A 391 0.37 3.31 -13.13
CA LEU A 391 0.60 3.67 -14.53
C LEU A 391 1.06 2.48 -15.39
N THR A 392 1.77 1.53 -14.80
CA THR A 392 2.19 0.29 -15.47
C THR A 392 1.12 -0.80 -15.49
N ILE A 393 0.09 -0.71 -14.64
CA ILE A 393 -1.03 -1.66 -14.61
C ILE A 393 -2.05 -1.38 -15.72
N LEU A 394 -2.21 -0.12 -16.14
CA LEU A 394 -3.30 0.30 -17.04
C LEU A 394 -3.37 -0.47 -18.35
N ASP A 395 -2.21 -0.71 -18.97
CA ASP A 395 -2.14 -1.44 -20.24
C ASP A 395 -1.51 -2.80 -20.05
N SER A 396 -1.98 -3.80 -20.81
CA SER A 396 -1.25 -5.03 -21.02
C SER A 396 0.01 -4.74 -21.86
N PRO A 397 1.22 -5.05 -21.38
CA PRO A 397 2.43 -4.86 -22.18
C PRO A 397 2.38 -5.64 -23.50
N GLU A 398 1.73 -6.80 -23.51
CA GLU A 398 1.68 -7.73 -24.65
C GLU A 398 1.12 -7.09 -25.93
N PHE A 399 0.11 -6.23 -25.81
CA PHE A 399 -0.43 -5.47 -26.94
C PHE A 399 0.62 -4.56 -27.60
N MET A 400 1.58 -4.07 -26.82
CA MET A 400 2.65 -3.18 -27.31
C MET A 400 3.66 -3.91 -28.21
N ASN A 401 3.73 -5.25 -28.18
CA ASN A 401 4.57 -6.01 -29.11
C ASN A 401 4.11 -5.87 -30.57
N GLY A 402 2.84 -5.54 -30.82
CA GLY A 402 2.33 -5.28 -32.16
C GLY A 402 2.67 -3.90 -32.71
N LEU A 403 3.23 -3.01 -31.89
CA LEU A 403 3.58 -1.64 -32.26
C LEU A 403 5.09 -1.50 -32.49
N PRO A 404 5.54 -0.58 -33.36
CA PRO A 404 6.95 -0.31 -33.58
C PRO A 404 7.55 0.51 -32.42
N LEU A 405 7.44 0.00 -31.19
CA LEU A 405 7.88 0.62 -29.95
C LEU A 405 8.90 -0.27 -29.24
N ARG A 406 9.84 0.34 -28.51
CA ARG A 406 10.79 -0.36 -27.63
C ARG A 406 10.43 -0.14 -26.17
N VAL A 407 10.74 -1.12 -25.32
CA VAL A 407 10.48 -1.05 -23.86
C VAL A 407 11.05 0.22 -23.22
N PRO A 408 12.31 0.65 -23.49
CA PRO A 408 12.84 1.89 -22.92
C PRO A 408 12.05 3.15 -23.33
N GLN A 409 11.51 3.22 -24.55
CA GLN A 409 10.72 4.38 -25.00
C GLN A 409 9.42 4.49 -24.20
N LEU A 410 8.74 3.37 -23.96
CA LEU A 410 7.53 3.33 -23.14
C LEU A 410 7.83 3.67 -21.68
N ILE A 411 8.92 3.14 -21.13
CA ILE A 411 9.34 3.47 -19.75
C ILE A 411 9.60 4.98 -19.62
N ARG A 412 10.34 5.60 -20.56
CA ARG A 412 10.59 7.06 -20.57
C ARG A 412 9.28 7.85 -20.58
N ALA A 413 8.35 7.48 -21.45
CA ALA A 413 7.06 8.15 -21.53
C ALA A 413 6.29 8.02 -20.21
N LYS A 414 6.27 6.83 -19.60
CA LYS A 414 5.63 6.61 -18.30
C LYS A 414 6.24 7.45 -17.18
N VAL A 415 7.58 7.59 -17.14
CA VAL A 415 8.23 8.48 -16.15
C VAL A 415 7.83 9.94 -16.36
N VAL A 416 7.72 10.40 -17.60
CA VAL A 416 7.26 11.78 -17.90
C VAL A 416 5.80 11.98 -17.49
N VAL A 417 4.92 11.03 -17.81
CA VAL A 417 3.49 11.08 -17.41
C VAL A 417 3.36 11.11 -15.89
N TYR A 418 4.11 10.26 -15.19
CA TYR A 418 4.19 10.26 -13.73
C TYR A 418 4.55 11.66 -13.20
N PHE A 419 5.62 12.26 -13.71
CA PHE A 419 6.14 13.53 -13.21
C PHE A 419 5.08 14.63 -13.38
N LEU A 420 4.50 14.75 -14.57
CA LEU A 420 3.46 15.73 -14.88
C LEU A 420 2.20 15.54 -14.05
N ALA A 421 1.81 14.29 -13.78
CA ALA A 421 0.58 14.00 -13.05
C ALA A 421 0.70 14.16 -11.53
N THR A 422 1.90 14.02 -10.95
CA THR A 422 2.11 14.05 -9.49
C THR A 422 2.70 15.35 -8.97
N SER A 423 3.50 16.06 -9.78
CA SER A 423 4.25 17.24 -9.34
C SER A 423 3.40 18.34 -8.74
N TRP A 424 2.22 18.61 -9.32
CA TRP A 424 1.32 19.63 -8.81
C TRP A 424 0.68 19.24 -7.47
N ILE A 425 0.39 17.95 -7.25
CA ILE A 425 -0.18 17.45 -5.99
C ILE A 425 0.86 17.61 -4.88
N SER A 426 2.11 17.19 -5.16
CA SER A 426 3.21 17.30 -4.21
C SER A 426 3.51 18.75 -3.86
N LEU A 427 3.45 19.66 -4.85
CA LEU A 427 3.63 21.10 -4.63
C LEU A 427 2.54 21.69 -3.73
N ILE A 428 1.27 21.36 -3.99
CA ILE A 428 0.15 21.79 -3.13
C ILE A 428 0.36 21.30 -1.69
N PHE A 429 0.73 20.03 -1.52
CA PHE A 429 0.98 19.46 -0.20
C PHE A 429 2.09 20.20 0.54
N ILE A 430 3.24 20.46 -0.09
CA ILE A 430 4.34 21.20 0.55
C ILE A 430 3.93 22.62 0.92
N VAL A 431 3.16 23.31 0.08
CA VAL A 431 2.67 24.66 0.38
C VAL A 431 1.71 24.63 1.58
N LEU A 432 0.80 23.63 1.64
CA LEU A 432 -0.10 23.44 2.78
C LEU A 432 0.67 23.10 4.07
N MET A 433 1.72 22.29 3.98
CA MET A 433 2.59 21.97 5.12
C MET A 433 3.39 23.19 5.59
N ALA A 434 3.92 23.99 4.67
CA ALA A 434 4.62 25.23 5.00
C ALA A 434 3.69 26.22 5.71
N TRP A 435 2.44 26.33 5.24
CA TRP A 435 1.41 27.11 5.92
C TRP A 435 1.07 26.55 7.31
N ARG A 436 1.00 25.22 7.44
CA ARG A 436 0.64 24.55 8.71
C ARG A 436 1.73 24.65 9.77
N LEU A 437 2.99 24.55 9.37
CA LEU A 437 4.16 24.61 10.25
C LEU A 437 4.71 26.04 10.43
N ASP A 438 4.14 27.02 9.69
CA ASP A 438 4.63 28.40 9.59
C ASP A 438 6.11 28.52 9.16
N GLU A 439 6.59 27.56 8.38
CA GLU A 439 7.99 27.45 7.92
C GLU A 439 8.18 27.96 6.47
N TRP A 440 7.74 29.18 6.19
CA TRP A 440 7.84 29.77 4.84
C TRP A 440 9.28 29.93 4.34
N GLY A 441 10.24 30.12 5.25
CA GLY A 441 11.66 30.23 4.91
C GLY A 441 12.26 28.94 4.33
N ALA A 442 11.78 27.78 4.78
CA ALA A 442 12.26 26.46 4.33
C ALA A 442 11.58 25.98 3.03
N LEU A 443 10.52 26.67 2.58
CA LEU A 443 9.71 26.29 1.42
C LEU A 443 10.53 26.14 0.12
N PRO A 444 11.41 27.10 -0.28
CA PRO A 444 12.15 26.96 -1.54
C PRO A 444 13.07 25.74 -1.57
N THR A 445 13.80 25.51 -0.47
CA THR A 445 14.67 24.33 -0.32
C THR A 445 13.85 23.04 -0.33
N SER A 446 12.72 23.02 0.37
CA SER A 446 11.82 21.86 0.43
C SER A 446 11.28 21.50 -0.96
N ILE A 447 10.94 22.49 -1.78
CA ILE A 447 10.53 22.29 -3.18
C ILE A 447 11.65 21.64 -4.00
N ILE A 448 12.89 22.12 -3.87
CA ILE A 448 14.05 21.56 -4.58
C ILE A 448 14.28 20.10 -4.19
N VAL A 449 14.32 19.81 -2.87
CA VAL A 449 14.52 18.46 -2.34
C VAL A 449 13.40 17.54 -2.80
N MET A 450 12.15 18.00 -2.75
CA MET A 450 10.98 17.24 -3.21
C MET A 450 11.11 16.85 -4.68
N PHE A 451 11.39 17.81 -5.57
CA PHE A 451 11.50 17.52 -7.00
C PHE A 451 12.69 16.61 -7.31
N ALA A 452 13.86 16.87 -6.71
CA ALA A 452 15.06 16.05 -6.90
C ALA A 452 14.81 14.60 -6.47
N ASN A 453 14.23 14.41 -5.28
CA ASN A 453 13.95 13.08 -4.76
C ASN A 453 12.84 12.37 -5.55
N SER A 454 11.79 13.09 -5.97
CA SER A 454 10.70 12.52 -6.78
C SER A 454 11.20 12.01 -8.14
N VAL A 455 12.05 12.79 -8.82
CA VAL A 455 12.65 12.39 -10.10
C VAL A 455 13.58 11.20 -9.89
N TYR A 456 14.40 11.21 -8.84
CA TYR A 456 15.31 10.13 -8.53
C TYR A 456 14.60 8.81 -8.23
N ILE A 457 13.62 8.80 -7.31
CA ILE A 457 12.93 7.57 -6.91
C ILE A 457 12.20 6.94 -8.09
N VAL A 458 11.59 7.75 -8.96
CA VAL A 458 10.91 7.20 -10.14
C VAL A 458 11.90 6.73 -11.19
N ALA A 459 13.01 7.43 -11.42
CA ALA A 459 14.07 6.95 -12.29
C ALA A 459 14.67 5.63 -11.77
N LEU A 460 14.89 5.51 -10.46
CA LEU A 460 15.36 4.29 -9.80
C LEU A 460 14.35 3.16 -9.95
N THR A 461 13.07 3.42 -9.71
CA THR A 461 11.98 2.45 -9.87
C THR A 461 11.91 1.97 -11.33
N ALA A 462 11.87 2.89 -12.28
CA ALA A 462 11.83 2.59 -13.71
C ALA A 462 13.06 1.79 -14.16
N PHE A 463 14.26 2.14 -13.67
CA PHE A 463 15.48 1.42 -13.98
C PHE A 463 15.49 0.01 -13.39
N LEU A 464 15.15 -0.13 -12.10
CA LEU A 464 15.18 -1.40 -11.39
C LEU A 464 14.06 -2.36 -11.81
N MET A 465 12.85 -1.82 -12.02
CA MET A 465 11.62 -2.60 -12.10
C MET A 465 10.93 -2.55 -13.48
N GLY A 466 11.29 -1.58 -14.33
CA GLY A 466 10.75 -1.45 -15.68
C GLY A 466 9.22 -1.35 -15.71
N LEU A 467 8.59 -2.07 -16.64
CA LEU A 467 7.14 -2.07 -16.82
C LEU A 467 6.37 -2.96 -15.83
N ARG A 468 7.05 -3.58 -14.85
CA ARG A 468 6.42 -4.54 -13.91
C ARG A 468 6.84 -4.32 -12.45
N PRO A 469 6.67 -3.11 -11.89
CA PRO A 469 6.97 -2.82 -10.49
C PRO A 469 6.31 -3.80 -9.51
N ASN A 470 5.07 -4.22 -9.78
CA ASN A 470 4.34 -5.14 -8.91
C ASN A 470 4.90 -6.56 -8.86
N LYS A 471 5.65 -7.01 -9.88
CA LYS A 471 6.35 -8.30 -9.82
C LYS A 471 7.77 -8.11 -9.29
N ALA A 472 8.44 -7.07 -9.76
CA ALA A 472 9.84 -6.80 -9.44
C ALA A 472 10.06 -6.45 -7.95
N ILE A 473 9.10 -5.81 -7.28
CA ILE A 473 9.22 -5.49 -5.85
C ILE A 473 9.30 -6.73 -4.96
N PHE A 474 8.72 -7.85 -5.39
CA PHE A 474 8.85 -9.12 -4.67
C PHE A 474 10.17 -9.83 -4.97
N ASP A 475 10.96 -9.38 -5.96
CA ASP A 475 12.29 -9.92 -6.16
C ASP A 475 13.24 -9.37 -5.10
N ALA A 476 13.63 -10.23 -4.14
CA ALA A 476 14.49 -9.86 -3.03
C ALA A 476 15.78 -9.14 -3.46
N SER A 477 16.38 -9.49 -4.61
CA SER A 477 17.59 -8.79 -5.08
C SER A 477 17.25 -7.37 -5.52
N ILE A 478 16.18 -7.20 -6.30
CA ILE A 478 15.71 -5.89 -6.76
C ILE A 478 15.26 -5.06 -5.55
N MET A 479 14.56 -5.67 -4.60
CA MET A 479 14.08 -5.03 -3.39
C MET A 479 15.23 -4.55 -2.49
N ILE A 480 16.31 -5.31 -2.33
CA ILE A 480 17.50 -4.86 -1.58
C ILE A 480 18.13 -3.63 -2.25
N TRP A 481 18.35 -3.68 -3.57
CA TRP A 481 18.91 -2.52 -4.29
C TRP A 481 17.99 -1.32 -4.29
N PHE A 482 16.67 -1.55 -4.38
CA PHE A 482 15.67 -0.51 -4.25
C PHE A 482 15.70 0.09 -2.84
N TRP A 483 15.68 -0.74 -1.80
CA TRP A 483 15.73 -0.31 -0.40
C TRP A 483 16.99 0.49 -0.10
N ILE A 484 18.18 0.01 -0.51
CA ILE A 484 19.43 0.77 -0.37
C ILE A 484 19.34 2.09 -1.13
N GLY A 485 18.87 2.04 -2.38
CA GLY A 485 18.74 3.22 -3.23
C GLY A 485 17.74 4.25 -2.71
N THR A 486 16.68 3.86 -2.00
CA THR A 486 15.68 4.78 -1.47
C THR A 486 15.96 5.20 -0.02
N VAL A 487 16.29 4.25 0.85
CA VAL A 487 16.42 4.49 2.29
C VAL A 487 17.70 5.25 2.61
N VAL A 488 18.82 4.96 1.95
CA VAL A 488 20.08 5.68 2.25
C VAL A 488 19.95 7.17 1.93
N PRO A 489 19.51 7.59 0.72
CA PRO A 489 19.31 9.02 0.46
C PRO A 489 18.25 9.65 1.35
N LEU A 490 17.15 8.94 1.62
CA LEU A 490 16.08 9.45 2.47
C LEU A 490 16.55 9.66 3.91
N LEU A 491 17.31 8.72 4.47
CA LEU A 491 17.93 8.87 5.79
C LEU A 491 18.93 10.02 5.82
N LEU A 492 19.76 10.20 4.79
CA LEU A 492 20.69 11.32 4.73
C LEU A 492 19.96 12.67 4.67
N LEU A 493 18.93 12.80 3.83
CA LEU A 493 18.11 14.00 3.74
C LEU A 493 17.36 14.26 5.05
N PHE A 494 16.83 13.20 5.67
CA PHE A 494 16.11 13.28 6.95
C PHE A 494 17.05 13.67 8.11
N LEU A 495 18.23 13.06 8.21
CA LEU A 495 19.23 13.42 9.23
C LEU A 495 19.72 14.86 9.05
N LEU A 496 19.97 15.31 7.81
CA LEU A 496 20.33 16.70 7.54
C LEU A 496 19.17 17.67 7.79
N SER A 497 17.92 17.22 7.68
CA SER A 497 16.78 18.05 8.07
C SER A 497 16.79 18.34 9.58
N PHE A 498 17.32 17.45 10.43
CA PHE A 498 17.42 17.70 11.87
C PHE A 498 18.46 18.76 12.26
N THR A 499 19.44 19.06 11.40
CA THR A 499 20.39 20.16 11.65
C THR A 499 19.74 21.54 11.47
N GLN A 500 18.47 21.56 11.03
CA GLN A 500 17.66 22.77 10.80
C GLN A 500 16.52 22.93 11.81
N GLY A 501 16.14 21.87 12.53
CA GLY A 501 15.11 21.96 13.56
C GLY A 501 15.57 22.81 14.74
N ASP A 502 14.67 23.27 15.60
CA ASP A 502 15.02 23.98 16.82
C ASP A 502 15.77 23.04 17.79
N VAL A 503 17.09 22.96 17.62
CA VAL A 503 17.97 22.09 18.43
C VAL A 503 18.37 22.77 19.74
N SER A 504 17.70 23.85 20.13
CA SER A 504 17.86 24.49 21.45
C SER A 504 17.72 23.50 22.62
N LEU A 505 17.09 22.35 22.38
CA LEU A 505 16.94 21.26 23.35
C LEU A 505 18.06 20.21 23.38
N TYR A 506 18.93 20.08 22.35
CA TYR A 506 19.85 18.92 22.27
C TYR A 506 21.32 19.23 21.97
N GLY A 507 21.64 20.32 21.27
CA GLY A 507 23.05 20.72 21.04
C GLY A 507 23.78 21.15 22.32
N ASN A 508 23.01 21.28 23.39
CA ASN A 508 23.39 21.88 24.64
C ASN A 508 23.87 20.88 25.69
N TRP A 509 23.68 19.58 25.47
CA TRP A 509 23.88 18.62 26.55
C TRP A 509 25.35 18.20 26.72
N TRP A 510 26.05 17.96 25.62
CA TRP A 510 27.46 17.51 25.65
C TRP A 510 28.42 18.63 26.07
N GLU A 511 28.22 19.84 25.56
CA GLU A 511 29.13 20.95 25.79
C GLU A 511 28.83 21.66 27.14
N ARG A 512 27.55 21.78 27.54
CA ARG A 512 27.17 22.46 28.80
C ARG A 512 27.37 21.63 30.07
N ALA A 513 27.30 20.29 29.98
CA ALA A 513 27.61 19.41 31.11
C ALA A 513 29.12 19.40 31.46
N SER A 514 29.98 19.79 30.52
CA SER A 514 31.43 19.82 30.71
C SER A 514 31.98 21.16 31.21
N GLN A 515 31.25 22.28 31.05
CA GLN A 515 31.82 23.61 31.25
C GLN A 515 31.21 24.47 32.38
N ASP A 516 29.88 24.60 32.55
CA ASP A 516 29.38 25.81 33.27
C ASP A 516 28.47 25.65 34.50
N GLY A 517 28.03 24.46 34.92
CA GLY A 517 27.19 24.35 36.13
C GLY A 517 25.95 25.26 36.14
N LEU A 518 25.28 25.41 37.30
CA LEU A 518 23.91 25.92 37.48
C LEU A 518 23.63 27.42 37.13
N ALA A 519 24.42 28.09 36.29
CA ALA A 519 24.24 29.53 36.01
C ALA A 519 24.49 29.99 34.56
N ALA A 520 24.27 29.14 33.55
CA ALA A 520 24.45 29.55 32.15
C ALA A 520 23.19 30.23 31.56
N THR A 521 23.31 31.51 31.21
CA THR A 521 22.33 32.28 30.42
C THR A 521 22.45 31.96 28.93
N ALA A 522 21.31 31.89 28.23
CA ALA A 522 21.20 31.47 26.84
C ALA A 522 21.97 32.39 25.87
N THR A 523 22.93 31.83 25.13
CA THR A 523 23.54 32.43 23.94
C THR A 523 22.89 31.89 22.66
N MET A 524 22.71 32.79 21.68
CA MET A 524 22.05 32.53 20.40
C MET A 524 22.79 31.47 19.55
N TYR A 525 21.99 30.69 18.83
CA TYR A 525 22.38 29.64 17.88
C TYR A 525 23.18 30.20 16.69
N ASP A 526 24.22 29.47 16.25
CA ASP A 526 25.16 29.90 15.20
C ASP A 526 24.57 29.73 13.78
N GLN A 527 24.54 30.82 13.02
CA GLN A 527 24.02 30.91 11.64
C GLN A 527 24.80 30.01 10.67
N SER A 528 26.05 29.64 11.01
CA SER A 528 26.95 28.83 10.19
C SER A 528 26.52 27.36 10.03
N VAL A 529 25.93 26.76 11.07
CA VAL A 529 25.50 25.34 11.09
C VAL A 529 24.22 25.16 10.26
N VAL A 530 23.30 26.11 10.37
CA VAL A 530 22.07 26.18 9.57
C VAL A 530 22.42 26.31 8.09
N GLU A 531 23.36 27.18 7.72
CA GLU A 531 23.80 27.34 6.34
C GLU A 531 24.47 26.07 5.77
N GLN A 532 25.23 25.35 6.61
CA GLN A 532 25.84 24.07 6.22
C GLN A 532 24.82 22.97 5.96
N GLY A 533 23.76 22.86 6.77
CA GLY A 533 22.69 21.89 6.54
C GLY A 533 21.89 22.16 5.25
N TYR A 534 21.60 23.44 4.94
CA TYR A 534 21.00 23.84 3.66
C TYR A 534 21.87 23.47 2.47
N LYS A 535 23.16 23.81 2.52
CA LYS A 535 24.13 23.45 1.47
C LYS A 535 24.25 21.92 1.33
N GLY A 536 24.23 21.19 2.44
CA GLY A 536 24.19 19.73 2.49
C GLY A 536 23.00 19.15 1.73
N MET A 537 21.77 19.57 2.05
CA MET A 537 20.56 19.09 1.36
C MET A 537 20.53 19.42 -0.13
N ILE A 538 21.00 20.62 -0.52
CA ILE A 538 21.11 21.01 -1.93
C ILE A 538 22.14 20.13 -2.64
N SER A 539 23.29 19.87 -2.02
CA SER A 539 24.33 19.01 -2.61
C SER A 539 23.84 17.58 -2.85
N ILE A 540 23.11 17.00 -1.90
CA ILE A 540 22.49 15.68 -2.06
C ILE A 540 21.44 15.73 -3.18
N SER A 541 20.61 16.77 -3.21
CA SER A 541 19.58 16.94 -4.25
C SER A 541 20.20 17.00 -5.66
N VAL A 542 21.31 17.72 -5.83
CA VAL A 542 22.07 17.75 -7.09
C VAL A 542 22.62 16.36 -7.41
N GLY A 543 23.18 15.66 -6.42
CA GLY A 543 23.64 14.28 -6.56
C GLY A 543 22.53 13.32 -7.02
N LEU A 544 21.32 13.47 -6.48
CA LEU A 544 20.15 12.68 -6.86
C LEU A 544 19.71 12.97 -8.30
N ILE A 545 19.74 14.24 -8.73
CA ILE A 545 19.45 14.61 -10.12
C ILE A 545 20.49 13.99 -11.07
N LEU A 546 21.79 14.06 -10.73
CA LEU A 546 22.85 13.44 -11.54
C LEU A 546 22.69 11.91 -11.60
N ALA A 547 22.39 11.28 -10.47
CA ALA A 547 22.10 9.85 -10.41
C ALA A 547 20.88 9.48 -11.28
N SER A 548 19.82 10.29 -11.26
CA SER A 548 18.64 10.10 -12.11
C SER A 548 18.98 10.18 -13.60
N ALA A 549 19.82 11.14 -14.01
CA ALA A 549 20.28 11.26 -15.40
C ALA A 549 21.13 10.06 -15.84
N LEU A 550 21.97 9.54 -14.94
CA LEU A 550 22.74 8.33 -15.19
C LEU A 550 21.85 7.09 -15.34
N LEU A 551 20.87 6.91 -14.46
CA LEU A 551 19.87 5.83 -14.55
C LEU A 551 19.08 5.91 -15.86
N TRP A 552 18.70 7.13 -16.28
CA TRP A 552 18.01 7.37 -17.54
C TRP A 552 18.82 6.94 -18.77
N LYS A 553 20.13 7.21 -18.76
CA LYS A 553 21.06 6.82 -19.82
C LYS A 553 21.30 5.32 -19.85
N LEU A 554 21.40 4.67 -18.69
CA LEU A 554 21.61 3.22 -18.58
C LEU A 554 20.37 2.38 -18.93
N MET A 555 19.21 3.01 -19.05
CA MET A 555 17.95 2.32 -19.31
C MET A 555 17.94 1.57 -20.64
N ASP A 556 18.57 2.11 -21.69
CA ASP A 556 18.69 1.43 -22.99
C ASP A 556 19.55 0.18 -22.90
N ARG A 557 20.59 0.19 -22.05
CA ARG A 557 21.45 -0.98 -21.84
C ARG A 557 20.73 -2.10 -21.11
N ARG A 558 19.88 -1.76 -20.14
CA ARG A 558 19.17 -2.74 -19.32
C ARG A 558 17.93 -3.31 -20.02
N TRP A 559 17.12 -2.45 -20.63
CA TRP A 559 15.80 -2.82 -21.16
C TRP A 559 15.74 -2.86 -22.69
N GLY A 560 16.81 -2.51 -23.41
CA GLY A 560 16.79 -2.37 -24.88
C GLY A 560 16.49 -3.65 -25.65
N LYS A 561 16.72 -4.83 -25.07
CA LYS A 561 16.40 -6.15 -25.66
C LYS A 561 15.19 -6.83 -25.00
N ALA A 562 14.51 -6.14 -24.08
CA ALA A 562 13.38 -6.74 -23.39
C ALA A 562 12.15 -6.77 -24.28
N GLU A 563 11.41 -7.88 -24.21
CA GLU A 563 10.10 -8.01 -24.84
C GLU A 563 9.02 -7.42 -23.93
N PHE A 564 7.91 -6.96 -24.51
CA PHE A 564 6.75 -6.55 -23.72
C PHE A 564 5.94 -7.77 -23.29
N SER A 565 6.44 -8.53 -22.32
CA SER A 565 5.62 -9.54 -21.63
C SER A 565 5.06 -8.98 -20.30
N ASN A 566 4.18 -9.71 -19.63
CA ASN A 566 3.71 -9.42 -18.26
C ASN A 566 4.23 -10.43 -17.24
#